data_AF-G1BIW2-F1
#
_entry.id   AF-G1BIW2-F1
#
_cell.length_a   1.000
_cell.length_b   1.000
_cell.length_c   1.000
_cell.angle_alpha   90.00
_cell.angle_beta   90.00
_cell.angle_gamma   90.00
#
_symmetry.space_group_name_H-M   'P 1'
#
loop_
_entity.id
_entity.type
_entity.pdbx_description
1 polymer ?
#
loop_
_entity_poly.entity_id
_entity_poly.type
_entity_poly.pdbx_seq_one_letter_code
_entity_poly.pdbx_strand_id
1 'polypeptide(L)'
;KYPLNGTGELLRISTSEHKPSPGSVFQAQIPQQKRVIKPDKEKPVIEDLTDRKPVRPAESIELKADIKDKNLVKTAAFYYRTNEKKPFKRILAEKDRNDSLYHHILYSPELLGQDQLEYYIAASDGENEAKTPVKMIDIEQTSKSHGLRMNVEPEDTISGTYLLKATSDVSPDKIKLWIDGKRQETRPALEKEVYFAFDARKTNLYFQNTVM
;
A
#
# COMPACT_ATOMS: atom_id res chain seq x y z
N LYS A 1 -6.20 -45.96 -12.18
CA LYS A 1 -4.90 -46.45 -12.64
C LYS A 1 -4.18 -45.24 -13.16
N TYR A 2 -2.94 -45.07 -12.73
CA TYR A 2 -2.09 -44.00 -13.20
C TYR A 2 -1.92 -44.11 -14.72
N PRO A 3 -2.10 -43.01 -15.48
CA PRO A 3 -1.98 -43.03 -16.92
C PRO A 3 -0.57 -43.42 -17.35
N LEU A 4 -0.47 -44.43 -18.21
CA LEU A 4 0.81 -44.92 -18.76
C LEU A 4 1.17 -44.23 -20.09
N ASN A 5 0.23 -43.48 -20.68
CA ASN A 5 0.34 -42.84 -21.99
C ASN A 5 0.73 -41.35 -21.91
N GLY A 6 1.12 -40.84 -20.74
CA GLY A 6 1.53 -39.44 -20.55
C GLY A 6 0.37 -38.43 -20.52
N THR A 7 -0.88 -38.87 -20.61
CA THR A 7 -2.06 -38.01 -20.42
C THR A 7 -2.28 -37.71 -18.93
N GLY A 8 -2.97 -36.60 -18.61
CA GLY A 8 -3.34 -36.25 -17.23
C GLY A 8 -4.57 -36.99 -16.70
N GLU A 9 -5.18 -37.87 -17.50
CA GLU A 9 -6.45 -38.50 -17.18
C GLU A 9 -6.25 -39.79 -16.38
N LEU A 10 -6.86 -39.85 -15.20
CA LEU A 10 -6.84 -41.05 -14.37
C LEU A 10 -7.85 -42.07 -14.92
N LEU A 11 -7.38 -43.29 -15.17
CA LEU A 11 -8.27 -44.38 -15.55
C LEU A 11 -8.92 -44.97 -14.30
N ARG A 12 -10.14 -45.48 -14.40
CA ARG A 12 -10.78 -46.21 -13.29
C ARG A 12 -10.05 -47.54 -13.04
N ILE A 13 -9.84 -47.92 -11.78
CA ILE A 13 -9.18 -49.20 -11.43
C ILE A 13 -10.19 -50.35 -11.37
N SER A 14 -11.31 -50.13 -10.68
CA SER A 14 -12.37 -51.13 -10.53
C SER A 14 -13.66 -50.41 -10.16
N THR A 15 -14.81 -50.98 -10.53
CA THR A 15 -16.13 -50.56 -10.04
C THR A 15 -16.68 -51.41 -8.91
N SER A 16 -16.36 -52.71 -8.90
CA SER A 16 -16.92 -53.66 -7.93
C SER A 16 -16.04 -54.87 -7.61
N GLU A 17 -14.88 -55.01 -8.26
CA GLU A 17 -14.02 -56.21 -8.14
C GLU A 17 -12.98 -56.07 -7.00
N HIS A 18 -12.53 -54.84 -6.74
CA HIS A 18 -11.61 -54.54 -5.65
C HIS A 18 -12.31 -53.80 -4.51
N LYS A 19 -12.01 -54.21 -3.26
CA LYS A 19 -12.44 -53.50 -2.05
C LYS A 19 -11.83 -52.09 -2.02
N PRO A 20 -12.53 -51.08 -1.47
CA PRO A 20 -11.97 -49.75 -1.25
C PRO A 20 -10.66 -49.81 -0.44
N SER A 21 -9.71 -48.93 -0.75
CA SER A 21 -8.39 -48.86 -0.10
C SER A 21 -8.19 -47.55 0.69
N PRO A 22 -9.06 -47.18 1.66
CA PRO A 22 -8.85 -45.97 2.46
C PRO A 22 -7.52 -46.09 3.22
N GLY A 23 -6.69 -45.06 3.12
CA GLY A 23 -5.36 -45.06 3.75
C GLY A 23 -4.32 -46.00 3.10
N SER A 24 -4.62 -46.66 1.98
CA SER A 24 -3.67 -47.50 1.23
C SER A 24 -3.76 -47.27 -0.28
N VAL A 25 -2.67 -47.52 -1.00
CA VAL A 25 -2.61 -47.33 -2.45
C VAL A 25 -2.41 -48.65 -3.18
N PHE A 26 -3.14 -48.86 -4.27
CA PHE A 26 -2.85 -49.94 -5.20
C PHE A 26 -1.57 -49.62 -5.97
N GLN A 27 -0.79 -50.64 -6.33
CA GLN A 27 0.39 -50.49 -7.18
C GLN A 27 0.06 -49.76 -8.50
N ALA A 28 -1.13 -50.02 -9.06
CA ALA A 28 -1.63 -49.33 -10.25
C ALA A 28 -1.93 -47.83 -10.06
N GLN A 29 -1.91 -47.29 -8.83
CA GLN A 29 -2.02 -45.86 -8.53
C GLN A 29 -0.65 -45.19 -8.42
N ILE A 30 0.42 -45.97 -8.25
CA ILE A 30 1.78 -45.45 -8.14
C ILE A 30 2.34 -45.27 -9.55
N PRO A 31 2.86 -44.08 -9.91
CA PRO A 31 3.58 -43.90 -11.17
C PRO A 31 4.78 -44.84 -11.24
N GLN A 32 4.91 -45.61 -12.32
CA GLN A 32 6.05 -46.51 -12.51
C GLN A 32 7.38 -45.75 -12.66
N GLN A 33 7.33 -44.55 -13.24
CA GLN A 33 8.46 -43.64 -13.33
C GLN A 33 8.12 -42.35 -12.58
N LYS A 34 8.92 -41.99 -11.58
CA LYS A 34 8.85 -40.68 -10.95
C LYS A 34 9.20 -39.63 -12.00
N ARG A 35 8.35 -38.62 -12.16
CA ARG A 35 8.65 -37.50 -13.03
C ARG A 35 9.81 -36.71 -12.42
N VAL A 36 10.90 -36.59 -13.16
CA VAL A 36 12.01 -35.71 -12.76
C VAL A 36 11.58 -34.28 -13.07
N ILE A 37 11.31 -33.51 -12.02
CA ILE A 37 11.06 -32.07 -12.15
C ILE A 37 12.43 -31.40 -12.18
N LYS A 38 12.71 -30.65 -13.24
CA LYS A 38 13.91 -29.81 -13.27
C LYS A 38 13.69 -28.64 -12.31
N PRO A 39 14.64 -28.33 -11.41
CA PRO A 39 14.49 -27.21 -10.50
C PRO A 39 14.40 -25.92 -11.31
N ASP A 40 13.47 -25.04 -10.93
CA ASP A 40 13.42 -23.71 -11.50
C ASP A 40 14.54 -22.85 -10.91
N LYS A 41 15.28 -22.15 -11.78
CA LYS A 41 16.38 -21.27 -11.39
C LYS A 41 16.11 -19.82 -11.77
N GLU A 42 15.05 -19.56 -12.52
CA GLU A 42 14.72 -18.22 -12.98
C GLU A 42 13.85 -17.56 -11.92
N LYS A 43 14.12 -16.29 -11.66
CA LYS A 43 13.38 -15.50 -10.68
C LYS A 43 12.35 -14.64 -11.42
N PRO A 44 11.24 -14.29 -10.76
CA PRO A 44 10.32 -13.31 -11.30
C PRO A 44 11.02 -12.00 -11.64
N VAL A 45 10.65 -11.41 -12.77
CA VAL A 45 11.10 -10.09 -13.20
C VAL A 45 10.02 -9.08 -12.83
N ILE A 46 10.42 -8.06 -12.07
CA ILE A 46 9.54 -7.00 -11.57
C ILE A 46 9.90 -5.69 -12.28
N GLU A 47 8.97 -5.14 -13.02
CA GLU A 47 9.01 -3.78 -13.53
C GLU A 47 8.07 -2.90 -12.70
N ASP A 48 8.63 -1.90 -12.04
CA ASP A 48 7.88 -0.98 -11.19
C ASP A 48 7.44 0.23 -12.01
N LEU A 49 6.13 0.40 -12.10
CA LEU A 49 5.43 1.40 -12.91
C LEU A 49 4.78 2.50 -12.07
N THR A 50 5.08 2.55 -10.76
CA THR A 50 4.56 3.54 -9.81
C THR A 50 5.02 4.95 -10.21
N ASP A 51 4.10 5.93 -10.29
CA ASP A 51 4.48 7.35 -10.42
C ASP A 51 5.10 7.83 -9.09
N ARG A 52 6.26 8.46 -9.19
CA ARG A 52 7.07 8.89 -8.04
C ARG A 52 7.15 10.41 -7.92
N LYS A 53 6.31 11.14 -8.65
CA LYS A 53 6.17 12.58 -8.44
C LYS A 53 5.69 12.85 -7.00
N PRO A 54 6.09 13.99 -6.42
CA PRO A 54 5.54 14.42 -5.15
C PRO A 54 4.01 14.48 -5.20
N VAL A 55 3.36 14.05 -4.13
CA VAL A 55 1.89 14.05 -4.00
C VAL A 55 1.44 14.94 -2.87
N ARG A 56 0.24 15.51 -2.98
CA ARG A 56 -0.36 16.25 -1.87
C ARG A 56 -1.04 15.28 -0.88
N PRO A 57 -1.16 15.64 0.41
CA PRO A 57 -1.74 14.75 1.42
C PRO A 57 -3.21 14.36 1.15
N ALA A 58 -3.93 15.15 0.35
CA ALA A 58 -5.32 14.88 -0.06
C ALA A 58 -5.42 13.92 -1.27
N GLU A 59 -4.32 13.69 -1.97
CA GLU A 59 -4.24 12.80 -3.13
C GLU A 59 -3.99 11.35 -2.67
N SER A 60 -4.10 10.41 -3.62
CA SER A 60 -3.79 9.00 -3.41
C SER A 60 -2.53 8.61 -4.17
N ILE A 61 -1.77 7.65 -3.63
CA ILE A 61 -0.63 7.03 -4.32
C ILE A 61 -1.07 5.67 -4.83
N GLU A 62 -0.87 5.40 -6.12
CA GLU A 62 -1.07 4.08 -6.70
C GLU A 62 0.29 3.39 -6.87
N LEU A 63 0.52 2.33 -6.10
CA LEU A 63 1.63 1.41 -6.34
C LEU A 63 1.25 0.48 -7.47
N LYS A 64 2.10 0.42 -8.51
CA LYS A 64 1.81 -0.31 -9.75
C LYS A 64 3.04 -1.07 -10.24
N ALA A 65 2.85 -2.32 -10.65
CA ALA A 65 3.94 -3.15 -11.14
C ALA A 65 3.50 -4.13 -12.24
N ASP A 66 4.37 -4.36 -13.22
CA ASP A 66 4.31 -5.50 -14.14
C ASP A 66 5.26 -6.59 -13.62
N ILE A 67 4.73 -7.79 -13.40
CA ILE A 67 5.49 -8.92 -12.83
C ILE A 67 5.32 -10.12 -13.75
N LYS A 68 6.44 -10.59 -14.28
CA LYS A 68 6.51 -11.69 -15.24
C LYS A 68 7.47 -12.75 -14.75
N ASP A 69 7.10 -14.00 -14.99
CA ASP A 69 7.96 -15.15 -14.77
C ASP A 69 7.66 -16.21 -15.85
N LYS A 70 8.59 -17.15 -16.07
CA LYS A 70 8.33 -18.29 -16.98
C LYS A 70 7.31 -19.27 -16.38
N ASN A 71 7.31 -19.39 -15.06
CA ASN A 71 6.33 -20.10 -14.28
C ASN A 71 5.24 -19.14 -13.77
N LEU A 72 4.22 -19.71 -13.13
CA LEU A 72 3.14 -18.93 -12.54
C LEU A 72 3.65 -18.19 -11.30
N VAL A 73 3.59 -16.85 -11.33
CA VAL A 73 3.76 -16.02 -10.13
C VAL A 73 2.67 -16.39 -9.13
N LYS A 74 3.06 -16.95 -7.98
CA LYS A 74 2.13 -17.39 -6.93
C LYS A 74 1.79 -16.29 -5.96
N THR A 75 2.75 -15.41 -5.69
CA THR A 75 2.57 -14.30 -4.74
C THR A 75 3.21 -13.04 -5.29
N ALA A 76 2.47 -11.94 -5.29
CA ALA A 76 2.98 -10.59 -5.49
C ALA A 76 2.57 -9.75 -4.28
N ALA A 77 3.47 -8.90 -3.80
CA ALA A 77 3.20 -8.05 -2.65
C ALA A 77 3.88 -6.68 -2.76
N PHE A 78 3.13 -5.66 -2.36
CA PHE A 78 3.67 -4.34 -2.08
C PHE A 78 4.04 -4.24 -0.60
N TYR A 79 5.21 -3.69 -0.33
CA TYR A 79 5.68 -3.39 1.01
C TYR A 79 5.86 -1.89 1.12
N TYR A 80 5.22 -1.25 2.11
CA TYR A 80 5.36 0.20 2.29
C TYR A 80 5.42 0.63 3.76
N ARG A 81 6.01 1.80 4.01
CA ARG A 81 6.01 2.49 5.31
C ARG A 81 6.14 4.00 5.12
N THR A 82 5.63 4.76 6.07
CA THR A 82 5.76 6.23 6.10
C THR A 82 6.65 6.73 7.24
N ASN A 83 7.12 5.81 8.09
CA ASN A 83 8.01 6.09 9.20
C ASN A 83 9.14 5.05 9.21
N GLU A 84 10.37 5.53 9.07
CA GLU A 84 11.59 4.71 9.00
C GLU A 84 11.81 3.80 10.22
N LYS A 85 11.26 4.17 11.38
CA LYS A 85 11.38 3.39 12.62
C LYS A 85 10.36 2.25 12.69
N LYS A 86 9.38 2.21 11.78
CA LYS A 86 8.36 1.16 11.72
C LYS A 86 8.73 0.10 10.66
N PRO A 87 8.32 -1.16 10.87
CA PRO A 87 8.45 -2.17 9.83
C PRO A 87 7.56 -1.84 8.63
N PHE A 88 7.93 -2.37 7.46
CA PHE A 88 7.09 -2.29 6.27
C PHE A 88 5.78 -3.06 6.49
N LYS A 89 4.65 -2.42 6.16
CA LYS A 89 3.35 -3.09 5.98
C LYS A 89 3.41 -3.91 4.70
N ARG A 90 2.84 -5.13 4.72
CA ARG A 90 2.76 -6.00 3.55
C ARG A 90 1.32 -6.08 3.05
N ILE A 91 1.14 -5.81 1.75
CA ILE A 91 -0.14 -5.98 1.05
C ILE A 91 0.05 -7.00 -0.06
N LEU A 92 -0.73 -8.07 -0.03
CA LEU A 92 -0.80 -9.01 -1.14
C LEU A 92 -1.58 -8.35 -2.28
N ALA A 93 -1.01 -8.42 -3.49
CA ALA A 93 -1.63 -7.89 -4.69
C ALA A 93 -2.04 -9.04 -5.60
N GLU A 94 -3.25 -8.92 -6.16
CA GLU A 94 -3.71 -9.80 -7.22
C GLU A 94 -3.47 -9.12 -8.57
N LYS A 95 -3.30 -9.94 -9.59
CA LYS A 95 -3.15 -9.47 -10.96
C LYS A 95 -4.52 -8.99 -11.46
N ASP A 96 -4.62 -7.72 -11.84
CA ASP A 96 -5.83 -7.17 -12.44
C ASP A 96 -6.14 -7.86 -13.77
N ARG A 97 -7.41 -8.13 -14.03
CA ARG A 97 -7.83 -8.87 -15.23
C ARG A 97 -7.88 -8.01 -16.48
N ASN A 98 -7.98 -6.70 -16.33
CA ASN A 98 -8.17 -5.75 -17.43
C ASN A 98 -6.84 -5.36 -18.06
N ASP A 99 -5.85 -4.97 -17.24
CA ASP A 99 -4.54 -4.53 -17.73
C ASP A 99 -3.40 -5.52 -17.45
N SER A 100 -3.69 -6.62 -16.74
CA SER A 100 -2.69 -7.64 -16.38
C SER A 100 -1.56 -7.10 -15.48
N LEU A 101 -1.80 -6.04 -14.72
CA LEU A 101 -0.84 -5.46 -13.80
C LEU A 101 -1.26 -5.65 -12.34
N TYR A 102 -0.34 -5.37 -11.42
CA TYR A 102 -0.59 -5.42 -9.98
C TYR A 102 -0.74 -4.00 -9.45
N HIS A 103 -1.75 -3.79 -8.63
CA HIS A 103 -2.14 -2.47 -8.14
C HIS A 103 -2.40 -2.46 -6.64
N HIS A 104 -2.05 -1.35 -6.00
CA HIS A 104 -2.55 -1.02 -4.67
C HIS A 104 -2.64 0.49 -4.49
N ILE A 105 -3.78 0.98 -4.02
CA ILE A 105 -4.01 2.41 -3.78
C ILE A 105 -3.86 2.70 -2.29
N LEU A 106 -2.93 3.59 -1.97
CA LEU A 106 -2.83 4.22 -0.66
C LEU A 106 -3.66 5.52 -0.68
N TYR A 107 -4.71 5.55 0.14
CA TYR A 107 -5.60 6.70 0.24
C TYR A 107 -5.02 7.76 1.18
N SER A 108 -5.48 9.01 0.98
CA SER A 108 -5.13 10.21 1.76
C SER A 108 -5.00 9.99 3.28
N PRO A 109 -5.90 9.26 3.99
CA PRO A 109 -5.77 9.03 5.43
C PRO A 109 -4.43 8.42 5.88
N GLU A 110 -3.78 7.63 5.02
CA GLU A 110 -2.47 7.04 5.32
C GLU A 110 -1.30 8.00 5.06
N LEU A 111 -1.54 9.09 4.32
CA LEU A 111 -0.54 10.07 3.88
C LEU A 111 -0.58 11.35 4.72
N LEU A 112 -1.71 11.64 5.39
CA LEU A 112 -1.85 12.81 6.24
C LEU A 112 -0.78 12.83 7.35
N GLY A 113 -0.06 13.95 7.44
CA GLY A 113 1.02 14.16 8.41
C GLY A 113 2.25 13.28 8.20
N GLN A 114 2.39 12.63 7.05
CA GLN A 114 3.57 11.85 6.68
C GLN A 114 4.42 12.61 5.67
N ASP A 115 5.74 12.51 5.79
CA ASP A 115 6.65 13.30 4.95
C ASP A 115 7.03 12.58 3.66
N GLN A 116 7.09 11.26 3.73
CA GLN A 116 7.52 10.40 2.65
C GLN A 116 6.83 9.05 2.76
N LEU A 117 6.68 8.39 1.62
CA LEU A 117 6.34 6.98 1.52
C LEU A 117 7.56 6.23 1.00
N GLU A 118 8.03 5.25 1.77
CA GLU A 118 9.00 4.26 1.28
C GLU A 118 8.27 3.00 0.87
N TYR A 119 8.64 2.40 -0.26
CA TYR A 119 8.08 1.13 -0.70
C TYR A 119 9.06 0.27 -1.49
N TYR A 120 8.78 -1.02 -1.57
CA TYR A 120 9.37 -1.95 -2.51
C TYR A 120 8.36 -3.05 -2.89
N ILE A 121 8.64 -3.78 -3.96
CA ILE A 121 7.79 -4.84 -4.49
C ILE A 121 8.53 -6.16 -4.35
N ALA A 122 7.82 -7.22 -3.96
CA ALA A 122 8.34 -8.58 -3.99
C ALA A 122 7.40 -9.53 -4.74
N ALA A 123 7.98 -10.50 -5.42
CA ALA A 123 7.27 -11.54 -6.14
C ALA A 123 7.92 -12.90 -5.96
N SER A 124 7.11 -13.97 -5.95
CA SER A 124 7.56 -15.35 -5.90
C SER A 124 6.68 -16.27 -6.73
N ASP A 125 7.30 -17.22 -7.43
CA ASP A 125 6.67 -18.38 -8.11
C ASP A 125 6.54 -19.61 -7.17
N GLY A 126 6.96 -19.47 -5.91
CA GLY A 126 6.99 -20.51 -4.89
C GLY A 126 8.28 -21.32 -4.79
N GLU A 127 9.21 -21.21 -5.73
CA GLU A 127 10.58 -21.74 -5.64
C GLU A 127 11.61 -20.59 -5.56
N ASN A 128 11.40 -19.53 -6.34
CA ASN A 128 12.27 -18.37 -6.42
C ASN A 128 11.54 -17.09 -5.95
N GLU A 129 12.33 -16.10 -5.49
CA GLU A 129 11.84 -14.79 -5.05
C GLU A 129 12.70 -13.66 -5.62
N ALA A 130 12.03 -12.59 -6.06
CA ALA A 130 12.64 -11.34 -6.49
C ALA A 130 12.09 -10.15 -5.69
N LYS A 131 12.94 -9.14 -5.47
CA LYS A 131 12.61 -7.90 -4.78
C LYS A 131 13.19 -6.71 -5.52
N THR A 132 12.45 -5.62 -5.57
CA THR A 132 12.99 -4.33 -6.02
C THR A 132 13.80 -3.66 -4.91
N PRO A 133 14.69 -2.71 -5.25
CA PRO A 133 15.20 -1.76 -4.26
C PRO A 133 14.06 -0.95 -3.61
N VAL A 134 14.32 -0.42 -2.42
CA VAL A 134 13.42 0.52 -1.76
C VAL A 134 13.44 1.84 -2.52
N LYS A 135 12.26 2.39 -2.79
CA LYS A 135 12.05 3.68 -3.44
C LYS A 135 11.23 4.59 -2.53
N MET A 136 11.29 5.88 -2.82
CA MET A 136 10.64 6.93 -2.04
C MET A 136 9.72 7.78 -2.91
N ILE A 137 8.64 8.27 -2.30
CA ILE A 137 7.73 9.27 -2.86
C ILE A 137 7.56 10.36 -1.80
N ASP A 138 7.84 11.60 -2.19
CA ASP A 138 7.67 12.75 -1.31
C ASP A 138 6.19 13.10 -1.15
N ILE A 139 5.79 13.43 0.07
CA ILE A 139 4.43 13.88 0.36
C ILE A 139 4.54 15.37 0.71
N GLU A 140 4.07 16.22 -0.20
CA GLU A 140 4.12 17.68 -0.07
C GLU A 140 3.14 18.16 0.99
N GLN A 141 3.55 18.05 2.24
CA GLN A 141 2.81 18.66 3.33
C GLN A 141 2.73 20.15 3.06
N THR A 142 1.52 20.66 2.86
CA THR A 142 1.27 22.10 2.78
C THR A 142 1.76 22.82 4.05
N SER A 143 2.05 22.08 5.12
CA SER A 143 2.31 22.49 6.52
C SER A 143 3.77 22.53 6.94
N LYS A 144 4.71 22.11 6.08
CA LYS A 144 6.13 22.17 6.40
C LYS A 144 6.73 23.55 6.13
N SER A 145 6.01 24.60 6.50
CA SER A 145 6.58 25.94 6.57
C SER A 145 7.35 26.06 7.89
N HIS A 146 8.67 26.08 7.81
CA HIS A 146 9.53 26.36 8.95
C HIS A 146 9.59 27.85 9.25
N GLY A 147 9.92 28.20 10.50
CA GLY A 147 10.10 29.58 10.93
C GLY A 147 8.80 30.35 11.15
N LEU A 148 8.94 31.67 11.36
CA LEU A 148 7.81 32.57 11.57
C LEU A 148 6.97 32.68 10.29
N ARG A 149 5.68 32.40 10.41
CA ARG A 149 4.74 32.34 9.30
C ARG A 149 3.40 32.90 9.74
N MET A 150 2.69 33.48 8.79
CA MET A 150 1.38 34.08 9.02
C MET A 150 0.39 33.57 7.98
N ASN A 151 -0.91 33.72 8.24
CA ASN A 151 -1.95 33.46 7.23
C ASN A 151 -2.21 34.67 6.33
N VAL A 152 -1.17 35.47 6.09
CA VAL A 152 -1.11 36.61 5.17
C VAL A 152 0.30 36.65 4.59
N GLU A 153 0.41 37.07 3.35
CA GLU A 153 1.67 37.32 2.66
C GLU A 153 2.06 38.81 2.78
N PRO A 154 3.36 39.16 2.60
CA PRO A 154 3.75 40.56 2.44
C PRO A 154 2.94 41.25 1.34
N GLU A 155 2.55 42.51 1.58
CA GLU A 155 1.70 43.34 0.69
C GLU A 155 0.21 42.96 0.62
N ASP A 156 -0.26 41.96 1.39
CA ASP A 156 -1.68 41.65 1.47
C ASP A 156 -2.49 42.81 2.06
N THR A 157 -3.60 43.15 1.39
CA THR A 157 -4.59 44.11 1.90
C THR A 157 -5.77 43.36 2.49
N ILE A 158 -5.89 43.37 3.82
CA ILE A 158 -7.02 42.79 4.55
C ILE A 158 -8.04 43.88 4.92
N SER A 159 -9.34 43.55 4.90
CA SER A 159 -10.42 44.48 5.27
C SER A 159 -11.48 43.79 6.12
N GLY A 160 -12.25 44.58 6.87
CA GLY A 160 -13.27 44.06 7.79
C GLY A 160 -12.69 43.33 9.00
N THR A 161 -13.42 42.33 9.50
CA THR A 161 -12.95 41.47 10.60
C THR A 161 -12.12 40.33 10.04
N TYR A 162 -10.82 40.33 10.32
CA TYR A 162 -9.88 39.29 9.86
C TYR A 162 -9.22 38.58 11.03
N LEU A 163 -9.21 37.24 11.02
CA LEU A 163 -8.46 36.46 12.00
C LEU A 163 -7.00 36.33 11.55
N LEU A 164 -6.15 37.21 12.06
CA LEU A 164 -4.71 37.15 11.83
C LEU A 164 -4.09 36.09 12.73
N LYS A 165 -3.41 35.12 12.12
CA LYS A 165 -2.72 34.01 12.78
C LYS A 165 -1.23 34.13 12.48
N ALA A 166 -0.42 33.93 13.52
CA ALA A 166 1.02 33.77 13.41
C ALA A 166 1.41 32.44 14.04
N THR A 167 2.35 31.74 13.42
CA THR A 167 2.90 30.49 13.93
C THR A 167 4.41 30.47 13.72
N SER A 168 5.11 29.70 14.53
CA SER A 168 6.55 29.53 14.45
C SER A 168 6.92 28.15 15.00
N ASP A 169 8.18 27.79 14.88
CA ASP A 169 8.72 26.54 15.42
C ASP A 169 8.99 26.66 16.94
N VAL A 170 8.74 27.83 17.52
CA VAL A 170 8.82 28.10 18.96
C VAL A 170 7.44 28.02 19.63
N SER A 171 7.44 27.94 20.96
CA SER A 171 6.21 27.89 21.75
C SER A 171 5.32 29.13 21.52
N PRO A 172 3.99 28.98 21.43
CA PRO A 172 3.07 30.07 21.08
C PRO A 172 3.16 31.30 21.99
N ASP A 173 3.53 31.12 23.27
CA ASP A 173 3.73 32.18 24.27
C ASP A 173 4.90 33.12 23.94
N LYS A 174 5.84 32.67 23.10
CA LYS A 174 6.97 33.49 22.62
C LYS A 174 6.62 34.33 21.41
N ILE A 175 5.49 34.06 20.75
CA ILE A 175 5.03 34.80 19.59
C ILE A 175 4.26 36.04 20.05
N LYS A 176 4.66 37.21 19.55
CA LYS A 176 4.03 38.49 19.86
C LYS A 176 3.57 39.13 18.55
N LEU A 177 2.39 39.70 18.55
CA LEU A 177 1.77 40.35 17.38
C LEU A 177 1.63 41.85 17.66
N TRP A 178 2.01 42.67 16.68
CA TRP A 178 1.81 44.11 16.70
C TRP A 178 0.97 44.53 15.49
N ILE A 179 0.04 45.45 15.71
CA ILE A 179 -0.71 46.13 14.66
C ILE A 179 -0.52 47.62 14.91
N ASP A 180 -0.02 48.35 13.91
CA ASP A 180 0.29 49.78 13.98
C ASP A 180 1.14 50.17 15.21
N GLY A 181 2.17 49.36 15.50
CA GLY A 181 3.07 49.56 16.63
C GLY A 181 2.47 49.22 18.01
N LYS A 182 1.19 48.85 18.09
CA LYS A 182 0.53 48.43 19.33
C LYS A 182 0.51 46.92 19.45
N ARG A 183 1.00 46.41 20.58
CA ARG A 183 0.97 44.98 20.89
C ARG A 183 -0.48 44.52 21.07
N GLN A 184 -0.83 43.42 20.44
CA GLN A 184 -2.15 42.81 20.53
C GLN A 184 -2.19 41.70 21.59
N GLU A 185 -3.36 41.52 22.19
CA GLU A 185 -3.67 40.30 22.94
C GLU A 185 -3.95 39.16 21.97
N THR A 186 -3.35 38.01 22.24
CA THR A 186 -3.47 36.82 21.39
C THR A 186 -4.00 35.66 22.20
N ARG A 187 -4.59 34.70 21.49
CA ARG A 187 -5.03 33.42 22.05
C ARG A 187 -4.47 32.28 21.20
N PRO A 188 -4.19 31.11 21.79
CA PRO A 188 -3.85 29.92 21.02
C PRO A 188 -4.93 29.62 19.98
N ALA A 189 -4.49 29.31 18.76
CA ALA A 189 -5.34 28.89 17.65
C ALA A 189 -4.63 27.78 16.88
N LEU A 190 -5.39 26.92 16.22
CA LEU A 190 -4.82 25.95 15.30
C LEU A 190 -4.27 26.68 14.08
N GLU A 191 -3.04 26.34 13.72
CA GLU A 191 -2.37 26.89 12.54
C GLU A 191 -3.21 26.62 11.29
N LYS A 192 -3.72 25.39 11.17
CA LYS A 192 -4.44 24.87 10.01
C LYS A 192 -5.76 24.21 10.36
N GLU A 193 -6.56 23.99 9.33
CA GLU A 193 -7.77 23.17 9.41
C GLU A 193 -7.41 21.73 9.82
N VAL A 194 -8.27 21.14 10.64
CA VAL A 194 -8.12 19.78 11.12
C VAL A 194 -8.78 18.84 10.12
N TYR A 195 -8.05 17.83 9.67
CA TYR A 195 -8.62 16.74 8.89
C TYR A 195 -9.09 15.65 9.83
N PHE A 196 -10.38 15.31 9.76
CA PHE A 196 -10.92 14.09 10.35
C PHE A 196 -10.91 13.00 9.28
N ALA A 197 -10.08 11.98 9.48
CA ALA A 197 -10.08 10.79 8.64
C ALA A 197 -10.50 9.60 9.49
N PHE A 198 -11.46 8.81 8.99
CA PHE A 198 -11.90 7.57 9.64
C PHE A 198 -11.99 6.45 8.61
N ASP A 199 -11.56 5.24 9.00
CA ASP A 199 -11.72 4.00 8.24
C ASP A 199 -12.86 3.20 8.89
N ALA A 200 -13.92 2.90 8.13
CA ALA A 200 -15.05 2.12 8.59
C ALA A 200 -15.04 0.73 7.92
N ARG A 201 -14.71 -0.31 8.70
CA ARG A 201 -14.73 -1.71 8.24
C ARG A 201 -15.97 -2.42 8.76
N LYS A 202 -16.55 -3.31 7.95
CA LYS A 202 -17.76 -4.08 8.27
C LYS A 202 -19.01 -3.22 8.48
N THR A 203 -19.22 -2.21 7.63
CA THR A 203 -20.51 -1.53 7.55
C THR A 203 -21.54 -2.53 7.03
N ASN A 204 -22.38 -3.03 7.94
CA ASN A 204 -23.53 -3.83 7.56
C ASN A 204 -24.58 -2.87 7.00
N LEU A 205 -24.82 -2.91 5.68
CA LEU A 205 -25.77 -2.02 4.98
C LEU A 205 -27.21 -2.09 5.56
N TYR A 206 -27.53 -3.12 6.34
CA TYR A 206 -28.84 -3.26 7.00
C TYR A 206 -28.98 -2.45 8.30
N PHE A 207 -27.89 -1.96 8.87
CA PHE A 207 -27.91 -1.09 10.04
C PHE A 207 -27.25 0.24 9.67
N GLN A 208 -28.08 1.27 9.51
CA GLN A 208 -27.61 2.65 9.30
C GLN A 208 -26.96 3.15 10.59
N ASN A 209 -25.68 2.83 10.78
CA ASN A 209 -24.88 3.49 11.79
C ASN A 209 -24.36 4.79 11.18
N THR A 210 -25.04 5.89 11.46
CA THR A 210 -24.54 7.24 11.20
C THR A 210 -23.23 7.41 11.94
N VAL A 211 -22.17 7.75 11.22
CA VAL A 211 -20.96 8.31 11.80
C VAL A 211 -21.19 9.82 11.84
N MET A 212 -21.30 10.38 13.05
CA MET A 212 -21.47 11.81 13.30
C MET A 212 -20.25 12.34 14.04
#